data_AF-B7Q3Q0-F1
#
_entry.id   AF-B7Q3Q0-F1
#
_cell.length_a   1.000
_cell.length_b   1.000
_cell.length_c   1.000
_cell.angle_alpha   90.00
_cell.angle_beta   90.00
_cell.angle_gamma   90.00
#
_symmetry.space_group_name_H-M   'P 1'
#
loop_
_entity.id
_entity.type
_entity.pdbx_description
1 polymer ?
#
loop_
_entity_poly.entity_id
_entity_poly.type
_entity_poly.pdbx_seq_one_letter_code
_entity_poly.pdbx_strand_id
1 'polypeptide(L)'
;MLRNLPDVTLKELLALINEAWEHPELKEAHIITIPKPGKLSTTVTNLRPIFMESCRSKLMEKMALQRLEWPLEHHGHFAPIVVGFRQHVSTQDVARRIRTASTTAKAGLNCVRSSKWTSTRPSTT
;
A
#
# COMPACT_ATOMS: atom_id res chain seq x y z
N MET A 1 2.21 -13.51 -15.95
CA MET A 1 0.96 -14.29 -16.10
C MET A 1 0.99 -15.14 -17.36
N LEU A 2 1.59 -14.66 -18.45
CA LEU A 2 1.83 -15.46 -19.66
C LEU A 2 3.35 -15.52 -19.90
N ARG A 3 3.95 -16.72 -19.89
CA ARG A 3 5.42 -16.90 -19.95
C ARG A 3 5.93 -17.55 -21.23
N ASN A 4 5.05 -18.19 -22.01
CA ASN A 4 5.44 -19.01 -23.16
C ASN A 4 4.52 -18.72 -24.36
N LEU A 5 4.51 -17.46 -24.82
CA LEU A 5 3.78 -17.06 -26.02
C LEU A 5 4.75 -16.91 -27.20
N PRO A 6 4.36 -17.32 -28.41
CA PRO A 6 5.09 -16.98 -29.62
C PRO A 6 5.19 -15.47 -29.80
N ASP A 7 6.28 -14.98 -30.40
CA ASP A 7 6.53 -13.55 -30.60
C ASP A 7 5.43 -12.85 -31.42
N VAL A 8 4.84 -13.57 -32.39
CA VAL A 8 3.72 -13.07 -33.20
C VAL A 8 2.52 -12.76 -32.32
N THR A 9 2.11 -13.72 -31.48
CA THR A 9 0.98 -13.56 -30.54
C THR A 9 1.27 -12.50 -29.50
N LEU A 10 2.53 -12.32 -29.09
CA LEU A 10 2.91 -11.26 -28.15
C LEU A 10 2.69 -9.87 -28.76
N LYS A 11 3.04 -9.67 -30.03
CA LYS A 11 2.80 -8.41 -30.75
C LYS A 11 1.32 -8.11 -30.91
N GLU A 12 0.53 -9.13 -31.27
CA GLU A 12 -0.93 -9.00 -31.35
C GLU A 12 -1.56 -8.67 -29.99
N LEU A 13 -1.13 -9.36 -28.93
CA LEU A 13 -1.58 -9.09 -27.57
C LEU A 13 -1.24 -7.67 -27.13
N LEU A 14 -0.03 -7.19 -27.46
CA LEU A 14 0.38 -5.82 -27.19
C LEU A 14 -0.51 -4.81 -27.92
N ALA A 15 -0.83 -5.06 -29.19
CA ALA A 15 -1.72 -4.20 -29.97
C ALA A 15 -3.11 -4.11 -29.33
N LEU A 16 -3.70 -5.24 -28.94
CA LEU A 16 -4.98 -5.29 -28.23
C LEU A 16 -4.94 -4.58 -26.87
N ILE A 17 -3.82 -4.67 -26.15
CA ILE A 17 -3.65 -3.96 -24.88
C ILE A 17 -3.58 -2.45 -25.10
N ASN A 18 -2.88 -1.99 -26.13
CA ASN A 18 -2.79 -0.56 -26.44
C ASN A 18 -4.14 -0.01 -26.92
N GLU A 19 -4.90 -0.77 -27.70
CA GLU A 19 -6.26 -0.41 -28.09
C GLU A 19 -7.17 -0.25 -26.85
N ALA A 20 -7.14 -1.21 -25.93
CA ALA A 20 -7.89 -1.14 -24.67
C ALA A 20 -7.39 -0.06 -23.69
N TRP A 21 -6.19 0.50 -23.92
CA TRP A 21 -5.68 1.63 -23.15
C TRP A 21 -6.31 2.95 -23.60
N GLU A 22 -6.46 3.15 -24.91
CA GLU A 22 -7.13 4.32 -25.49
C GLU A 22 -8.66 4.25 -25.30
N HIS A 23 -9.22 3.04 -25.34
CA HIS A 23 -10.65 2.76 -25.25
C HIS A 23 -10.99 1.96 -23.97
N PRO A 24 -11.06 2.60 -22.80
CA PRO A 24 -11.32 1.92 -21.53
C PRO A 24 -12.69 1.24 -21.46
N GLU A 25 -13.65 1.65 -22.29
CA GLU A 25 -14.98 1.03 -22.44
C GLU A 25 -14.93 -0.42 -22.91
N LEU A 26 -13.85 -0.85 -23.56
CA LEU A 26 -13.66 -2.23 -24.01
C LEU A 26 -13.29 -3.19 -22.87
N LYS A 27 -13.12 -2.69 -21.65
CA LYS A 27 -12.81 -3.50 -20.47
C LYS A 27 -14.07 -3.90 -19.73
N GLU A 28 -14.41 -5.16 -19.85
CA GLU A 28 -15.45 -5.77 -19.03
C GLU A 28 -14.86 -6.44 -17.78
N ALA A 29 -15.56 -6.27 -16.65
CA ALA A 29 -15.21 -6.87 -15.37
C ALA A 29 -16.47 -7.40 -14.67
N HIS A 30 -16.35 -8.57 -14.04
CA HIS A 30 -17.41 -9.15 -13.23
C HIS A 30 -17.20 -8.80 -11.75
N ILE A 31 -18.23 -8.31 -11.09
CA ILE A 31 -18.18 -7.99 -9.66
C ILE A 31 -18.64 -9.21 -8.87
N ILE A 32 -17.74 -9.78 -8.07
CA ILE A 32 -18.06 -10.83 -7.11
C ILE A 32 -17.98 -10.26 -5.70
N THR A 33 -19.00 -10.52 -4.88
CA THR A 33 -19.05 -10.03 -3.50
C THR A 33 -18.64 -11.11 -2.51
N ILE A 34 -17.75 -10.77 -1.55
CA ILE A 34 -17.34 -11.68 -0.47
C ILE A 34 -17.71 -11.06 0.90
N PRO A 35 -18.43 -11.78 1.79
CA PRO A 35 -18.79 -11.25 3.10
C PRO A 35 -17.58 -11.02 4.01
N LYS A 36 -17.67 -10.01 4.87
CA LYS A 36 -16.71 -9.73 5.95
C LYS A 36 -16.80 -10.86 7.00
N PRO A 37 -15.64 -11.35 7.51
CA PRO A 37 -15.65 -12.39 8.53
C PRO A 37 -16.38 -11.91 9.78
N GLY A 38 -17.20 -12.79 10.36
CA GLY A 38 -17.98 -12.49 11.57
C GLY A 38 -19.13 -11.50 11.37
N LYS A 39 -19.56 -11.21 10.14
CA LYS A 39 -20.69 -10.31 9.85
C LYS A 39 -21.76 -11.00 9.01
N LEU A 40 -23.00 -10.55 9.17
CA LEU A 40 -24.14 -11.07 8.40
C LEU A 40 -24.01 -10.69 6.91
N SER A 41 -24.23 -11.67 6.03
CA SER A 41 -24.15 -11.53 4.57
C SER A 41 -25.32 -10.76 3.96
N THR A 42 -26.39 -10.54 4.72
CA THR A 42 -27.63 -9.89 4.27
C THR A 42 -27.46 -8.38 4.03
N THR A 43 -26.44 -7.76 4.62
CA THR A 43 -26.20 -6.32 4.50
C THR A 43 -25.12 -6.02 3.46
N VAL A 44 -25.42 -5.17 2.47
CA VAL A 44 -24.46 -4.78 1.41
C VAL A 44 -23.17 -4.18 1.97
N THR A 45 -23.24 -3.42 3.06
CA THR A 45 -22.06 -2.82 3.73
C THR A 45 -21.11 -3.86 4.34
N ASN A 46 -21.59 -5.08 4.55
CA ASN A 46 -20.79 -6.20 5.04
C ASN A 46 -20.10 -6.98 3.92
N LEU A 47 -20.35 -6.65 2.65
CA LEU A 47 -19.72 -7.29 1.50
C LEU A 47 -18.45 -6.53 1.08
N ARG A 48 -17.52 -7.27 0.46
CA ARG A 48 -16.35 -6.73 -0.24
C ARG A 48 -16.54 -7.02 -1.73
N PRO A 49 -16.75 -6.00 -2.58
CA PRO A 49 -16.76 -6.21 -4.02
C PRO A 49 -15.33 -6.50 -4.49
N ILE A 50 -15.18 -7.55 -5.29
CA ILE A 50 -13.96 -7.92 -5.98
C ILE A 50 -14.23 -7.83 -7.47
N PHE A 51 -13.39 -7.06 -8.17
CA PHE A 51 -13.42 -6.93 -9.61
C PHE A 51 -12.62 -8.09 -10.22
N MET A 52 -13.30 -9.00 -10.90
CA MET A 52 -12.70 -10.04 -11.69
C MET A 52 -12.66 -9.61 -13.14
N GLU A 53 -11.46 -9.26 -13.59
CA GLU A 53 -11.21 -8.87 -14.98
C GLU A 53 -10.61 -10.03 -15.78
N SER A 54 -10.63 -9.88 -17.10
CA SER A 54 -9.89 -10.77 -18.00
C SER A 54 -8.38 -10.77 -17.70
N CYS A 55 -7.70 -11.88 -18.00
CA CYS A 55 -6.24 -11.97 -17.85
C CYS A 55 -5.49 -10.89 -18.65
N ARG A 56 -6.07 -10.45 -19.78
CA ARG A 56 -5.53 -9.38 -20.63
C ARG A 56 -5.56 -8.03 -19.91
N SER A 57 -6.71 -7.66 -19.35
CA SER A 57 -6.85 -6.41 -18.58
C SER A 57 -5.94 -6.40 -17.36
N LYS A 58 -5.89 -7.52 -16.62
CA LYS A 58 -4.99 -7.66 -15.46
C LYS A 58 -3.51 -7.54 -15.81
N LEU A 59 -3.12 -8.06 -16.99
CA LEU A 59 -1.76 -7.93 -17.49
C LEU A 59 -1.43 -6.45 -17.76
N MET A 60 -2.35 -5.72 -18.40
CA MET A 60 -2.18 -4.30 -18.66
C MET A 60 -2.02 -3.48 -17.37
N GLU A 61 -2.88 -3.71 -16.36
CA GLU A 61 -2.75 -3.07 -15.05
C GLU A 61 -1.37 -3.29 -14.43
N LYS A 62 -0.86 -4.52 -14.52
CA LYS A 62 0.47 -4.85 -13.99
C LYS A 62 1.59 -4.14 -14.76
N MET A 63 1.49 -4.03 -16.09
CA MET A 63 2.44 -3.29 -16.90
C MET A 63 2.45 -1.80 -16.55
N ALA A 64 1.27 -1.20 -16.36
CA ALA A 64 1.14 0.19 -15.93
C ALA A 64 1.73 0.40 -14.53
N LEU A 65 1.41 -0.48 -13.57
CA LEU A 65 1.94 -0.42 -12.21
C LEU A 65 3.47 -0.44 -12.20
N GLN A 66 4.11 -1.37 -12.92
CA GLN A 66 5.57 -1.45 -12.98
C GLN A 66 6.22 -0.20 -13.59
N ARG A 67 5.58 0.42 -14.60
CA ARG A 67 6.08 1.65 -15.23
C ARG A 67 5.94 2.88 -14.34
N LEU A 68 4.93 2.90 -13.46
CA LEU A 68 4.67 4.01 -12.54
C LEU A 68 5.45 3.88 -11.23
N GLU A 69 5.62 2.67 -10.72
CA GLU A 69 6.27 2.42 -9.44
C GLU A 69 7.73 2.87 -9.45
N TRP A 70 8.49 2.52 -10.49
CA TRP A 70 9.91 2.88 -10.59
C TRP A 70 10.18 4.39 -10.50
N PRO A 71 9.57 5.28 -11.32
CA PRO A 71 9.82 6.70 -11.23
C PRO A 71 9.26 7.33 -9.94
N LEU A 72 8.14 6.81 -9.40
CA LEU A 72 7.57 7.33 -8.15
C LEU A 72 8.47 7.06 -6.95
N GLU A 73 9.13 5.91 -6.91
CA GLU A 73 10.12 5.60 -5.89
C GLU A 73 11.42 6.38 -6.10
N HIS A 74 11.93 6.44 -7.34
CA HIS A 74 13.21 7.08 -7.63
C HIS A 74 13.20 8.59 -7.36
N HIS A 75 12.11 9.28 -7.70
CA HIS A 75 11.96 10.72 -7.45
C HIS A 75 11.43 11.06 -6.04
N GLY A 76 11.18 10.05 -5.20
CA GLY A 76 10.73 10.28 -3.81
C GLY A 76 9.32 10.85 -3.69
N HIS A 77 8.41 10.55 -4.64
CA HIS A 77 7.03 11.03 -4.59
C HIS A 77 6.17 10.34 -3.52
N PHE A 78 6.60 9.19 -3.02
CA PHE A 78 5.91 8.53 -1.91
C PHE A 78 6.23 9.19 -0.57
N ALA A 79 5.18 9.50 0.19
CA ALA A 79 5.35 9.98 1.55
C ALA A 79 6.07 8.92 2.41
N PRO A 80 7.03 9.32 3.27
CA PRO A 80 7.85 8.38 4.06
C PRO A 80 7.05 7.57 5.10
N ILE A 81 5.84 8.03 5.42
CA ILE A 81 4.89 7.36 6.31
C ILE A 81 4.09 6.26 5.60
N VAL A 82 3.99 6.30 4.27
CA VAL A 82 3.28 5.29 3.50
C VAL A 82 4.19 4.07 3.34
N VAL A 83 3.67 2.95 3.81
CA VAL A 83 4.39 1.68 3.98
C VAL A 83 3.63 0.50 3.39
N GLY A 84 2.33 0.68 3.11
CA GLY A 84 1.51 -0.35 2.48
C GLY A 84 1.82 -0.44 1.00
N PHE A 85 1.90 -1.67 0.48
CA PHE A 85 2.06 -1.97 -0.95
C PHE A 85 3.31 -1.36 -1.60
N ARG A 86 4.33 -1.04 -0.80
CA ARG A 86 5.63 -0.55 -1.27
C ARG A 86 6.67 -1.66 -1.26
N GLN A 87 7.59 -1.62 -2.22
CA GLN A 87 8.70 -2.57 -2.24
C GLN A 87 9.62 -2.33 -1.04
N HIS A 88 10.17 -3.42 -0.51
CA HIS A 88 11.13 -3.42 0.59
C HIS A 88 10.66 -2.79 1.91
N VAL A 89 9.35 -2.58 2.09
CA VAL A 89 8.78 -2.09 3.35
C VAL A 89 7.74 -3.08 3.85
N SER A 90 7.79 -3.38 5.16
CA SER A 90 6.87 -4.32 5.80
C SER A 90 6.06 -3.68 6.92
N THR A 91 4.99 -4.34 7.35
CA THR A 91 4.23 -3.93 8.55
C THR A 91 5.08 -3.97 9.82
N GLN A 92 6.12 -4.81 9.86
CA GLN A 92 7.05 -4.87 10.99
C GLN A 92 7.85 -3.59 11.14
N ASP A 93 8.22 -2.94 10.02
CA ASP A 93 8.94 -1.67 10.06
C ASP A 93 8.09 -0.56 10.68
N VAL A 94 6.79 -0.56 10.39
CA VAL A 94 5.81 0.34 11.02
C VAL A 94 5.69 0.08 12.51
N ALA A 95 5.52 -1.19 12.89
CA ALA A 95 5.43 -1.57 14.29
C ALA A 95 6.68 -1.15 15.07
N ARG A 96 7.87 -1.31 14.47
CA ARG A 96 9.14 -0.83 15.02
C ARG A 96 9.12 0.69 15.19
N ARG A 97 8.73 1.45 14.15
CA ARG A 97 8.65 2.93 14.19
C ARG A 97 7.71 3.42 15.30
N ILE A 98 6.53 2.81 15.43
CA ILE A 98 5.56 3.15 16.48
C ILE A 98 6.14 2.85 17.86
N ARG A 99 6.75 1.68 18.04
CA ARG A 99 7.39 1.30 19.31
C ARG A 99 8.49 2.27 19.69
N THR A 100 9.40 2.58 18.77
CA THR A 100 10.50 3.52 19.03
C THR A 100 9.96 4.90 19.39
N ALA A 101 8.99 5.43 18.65
CA ALA A 101 8.38 6.73 18.94
C ALA A 101 7.76 6.76 20.35
N SER A 102 7.07 5.69 20.75
CA SER A 102 6.49 5.56 22.09
C SER A 102 7.55 5.54 23.21
N THR A 103 8.70 4.89 22.96
CA THR A 103 9.79 4.82 23.94
C THR A 103 10.55 6.14 24.06
N THR A 104 10.80 6.84 22.94
CA THR A 104 11.46 8.14 22.95
C THR A 104 10.58 9.18 23.64
N ALA A 105 9.27 9.15 23.42
CA ALA A 105 8.32 10.01 24.14
C ALA A 105 8.38 9.76 25.65
N LYS A 106 8.38 8.49 26.10
CA LYS A 106 8.53 8.14 27.53
C LYS A 106 9.87 8.57 28.11
N ALA A 107 10.97 8.41 27.38
CA ALA A 107 12.29 8.84 27.81
C ALA A 107 12.38 10.37 27.94
N GLY A 108 11.80 11.13 26.99
CA GLY A 108 11.71 12.58 27.04
C GLY A 108 10.88 13.07 28.23
N LEU A 109 9.73 12.43 28.50
CA LEU A 109 8.91 12.69 29.69
C LEU A 109 9.70 12.45 30.98
N ASN A 110 10.45 11.35 31.07
CA ASN A 110 11.28 11.03 32.23
C ASN A 110 12.43 12.02 32.41
N CYS A 111 13.09 12.44 31.33
CA CYS A 111 14.13 13.47 31.35
C CYS A 111 13.59 14.81 31.88
N VAL A 112 12.47 15.30 31.33
CA VAL A 112 11.80 16.53 31.78
C VAL A 112 11.35 16.44 33.25
N ARG A 113 10.96 15.25 33.71
CA ARG A 113 10.57 15.03 35.10
C ARG A 113 11.77 15.03 36.04
N SER A 114 12.91 14.48 35.61
CA SER A 114 14.15 14.48 36.38
C SER A 114 14.80 15.86 36.49
N SER A 115 14.72 16.70 35.44
CA SER A 115 15.24 18.07 35.45
C SER A 115 14.41 19.04 36.28
N LYS A 116 13.13 18.75 36.55
CA LYS A 116 12.29 19.51 37.49
C LYS A 116 12.61 19.21 38.96
N TRP A 117 13.29 18.11 39.27
CA TRP A 117 13.68 17.74 40.63
C TRP A 117 15.06 18.30 41.05
N THR A 118 15.90 18.68 40.09
CA THR A 118 17.25 19.20 40.37
C THR A 118 17.29 20.72 40.59
N SER A 119 16.21 21.46 40.31
CA SER A 119 16.18 22.94 40.44
C SER A 119 15.55 23.47 41.74
N THR A 120 15.20 22.62 42.71
CA THR A 120 14.51 23.04 43.96
C THR A 120 15.03 22.33 45.21
N ARG A 121 16.33 22.49 45.51
CA ARG A 121 16.80 22.43 46.91
C ARG A 121 17.36 23.80 47.29
N PRO A 122 16.62 24.62 48.06
CA PRO A 122 17.25 25.69 48.80
C PRO A 122 18.10 25.04 49.89
N SER A 123 19.41 25.21 49.81
CA SER A 123 20.31 25.02 50.95
C SER A 123 20.12 26.22 51.88
N THR A 124 19.47 26.01 53.01
CA THR A 124 19.42 27.02 54.07
C THR A 124 19.84 26.38 55.38
N THR A 125 21.03 26.83 55.77
CA THR A 125 21.71 26.78 57.07
C THR A 125 20.86 27.39 58.18
#